data_AF-A0A6A7W194-F1
#
_entry.id   AF-A0A6A7W194-F1
#
_cell.length_a   1.000
_cell.length_b   1.000
_cell.length_c   1.000
_cell.angle_alpha   90.00
_cell.angle_beta   90.00
_cell.angle_gamma   90.00
#
_symmetry.space_group_name_H-M   'P 1'
#
loop_
_entity.id
_entity.type
_entity.pdbx_description
1 polymer ?
#
loop_
_entity_poly.entity_id
_entity_poly.type
_entity_poly.pdbx_seq_one_letter_code
_entity_poly.pdbx_strand_id
1 'polypeptide(L)'
;MKEINVDTREYIKALIDGKNVVEESLLDAIFDDSQYLTNKFFSLGFVGGAPTMIEYHGNYLSIRKLRSWITSEWGREIVKRLTGESKNSIYYYDTKQYLDERQAEPLIYTFFLSTDYLTVRFHYNVKVDED
;
A
#
# COMPACT_ATOMS: atom_id res chain seq x y z
N MET A 1 2.58 3.46 23.53
CA MET A 1 2.00 4.12 22.34
C MET A 1 0.50 4.13 22.51
N LYS A 2 -0.18 5.28 22.35
CA LYS A 2 -1.64 5.31 22.26
C LYS A 2 -2.03 4.69 20.92
N GLU A 3 -2.91 3.69 20.92
CA GLU A 3 -3.60 3.26 19.70
C GLU A 3 -4.42 4.44 19.20
N ILE A 4 -4.00 5.02 18.07
CA ILE A 4 -4.76 6.04 17.39
C ILE A 4 -5.82 5.29 16.58
N ASN A 5 -7.06 5.34 17.03
CA ASN A 5 -8.19 4.75 16.31
C ASN A 5 -8.48 5.65 15.10
N VAL A 6 -8.14 5.19 13.90
CA VAL A 6 -8.30 5.94 12.65
C VAL A 6 -9.64 5.56 12.02
N ASP A 7 -10.59 6.49 11.95
CA ASP A 7 -11.83 6.27 11.18
C ASP A 7 -11.60 6.61 9.71
N THR A 8 -11.44 5.58 8.89
CA THR A 8 -11.20 5.73 7.44
C THR A 8 -12.39 6.36 6.68
N ARG A 9 -13.58 6.46 7.29
CA ARG A 9 -14.77 7.06 6.66
C ARG A 9 -14.74 8.58 6.59
N GLU A 10 -13.94 9.23 7.42
CA GLU A 10 -13.82 10.70 7.47
C GLU A 10 -12.82 11.24 6.43
N TYR A 11 -12.09 10.37 5.73
CA TYR A 11 -11.01 10.76 4.81
C TYR A 11 -11.39 10.60 3.33
N ILE A 12 -10.82 11.47 2.49
CA ILE A 12 -11.05 11.45 1.04
C ILE A 12 -10.18 10.36 0.41
N LYS A 13 -10.76 9.58 -0.51
CA LYS A 13 -10.04 8.55 -1.26
C LYS A 13 -8.93 9.18 -2.10
N ALA A 14 -7.70 8.69 -1.93
CA ALA A 14 -6.57 9.08 -2.76
C ALA A 14 -6.62 8.30 -4.08
N LEU A 15 -7.11 8.92 -5.16
CA LEU A 15 -7.16 8.27 -6.46
C LEU A 15 -5.75 8.11 -7.03
N ILE A 16 -5.41 6.87 -7.34
CA ILE A 16 -4.25 6.47 -8.12
C ILE A 16 -4.74 6.38 -9.56
N ASP A 17 -4.58 7.45 -10.32
CA ASP A 17 -5.20 7.61 -11.64
C ASP A 17 -4.18 7.45 -12.77
N GLY A 18 -3.77 6.21 -13.07
CA GLY A 18 -3.38 5.62 -14.37
C GLY A 18 -2.33 6.31 -15.25
N LYS A 19 -1.79 7.42 -14.79
CA LYS A 19 -0.85 8.34 -15.46
C LYS A 19 -0.12 9.13 -14.38
N ASN A 20 0.66 8.50 -13.50
CA ASN A 20 1.44 9.30 -12.56
C ASN A 20 2.62 8.59 -11.94
N VAL A 21 3.67 9.39 -11.72
CA VAL A 21 4.89 9.11 -10.95
C VAL A 21 4.60 8.37 -9.64
N VAL A 22 3.42 8.58 -9.05
CA VAL A 22 2.97 7.91 -7.82
C VAL A 22 2.77 6.39 -8.02
N GLU A 23 2.19 5.94 -9.13
CA GLU A 23 2.03 4.51 -9.42
C GLU A 23 3.39 3.82 -9.53
N GLU A 24 4.27 4.39 -10.36
CA GLU A 24 5.63 3.90 -10.56
C GLU A 24 6.42 3.92 -9.25
N SER A 25 6.33 5.01 -8.47
CA SER A 25 7.01 5.11 -7.16
C SER A 25 6.52 4.04 -6.17
N LEU A 26 5.22 3.69 -6.19
CA LEU A 26 4.68 2.62 -5.36
C LEU A 26 5.19 1.25 -5.83
N LEU A 27 5.23 0.98 -7.15
CA LEU A 27 5.79 -0.28 -7.67
C LEU A 27 7.27 -0.40 -7.36
N ASP A 28 8.04 0.66 -7.60
CA ASP A 28 9.47 0.72 -7.36
C ASP A 28 9.81 0.49 -5.89
N ALA A 29 8.96 0.98 -4.97
CA ALA A 29 9.09 0.74 -3.54
C ALA A 29 8.71 -0.69 -3.12
N ILE A 30 7.70 -1.29 -3.76
CA ILE A 30 7.21 -2.63 -3.39
C ILE A 30 8.09 -3.74 -3.98
N PHE A 31 8.44 -3.67 -5.26
CA PHE A 31 9.15 -4.75 -5.95
C PHE A 31 10.66 -4.76 -5.67
N ASP A 32 11.23 -5.97 -5.63
CA ASP A 32 12.67 -6.20 -5.47
C ASP A 32 13.45 -5.49 -6.59
N ASP A 33 14.45 -4.69 -6.20
CA ASP A 33 15.34 -3.94 -7.09
C ASP A 33 14.60 -3.10 -8.16
N SER A 34 13.33 -2.75 -7.90
CA SER A 34 12.45 -2.07 -8.85
C SER A 34 12.32 -2.83 -10.20
N GLN A 35 12.46 -4.16 -10.17
CA GLN A 35 12.34 -5.02 -11.36
C GLN A 35 10.95 -5.62 -11.46
N TYR A 36 10.17 -5.14 -12.44
CA TYR A 36 8.84 -5.66 -12.73
C TYR A 36 8.48 -5.55 -14.20
N LEU A 37 7.52 -6.38 -14.61
CA LEU A 37 6.86 -6.34 -15.90
C LEU A 37 5.47 -5.76 -15.69
N THR A 38 5.10 -4.76 -16.47
CA THR A 38 3.78 -4.14 -16.37
C THR A 38 3.00 -4.28 -17.67
N ASN A 39 1.68 -4.44 -17.56
CA ASN A 39 0.76 -4.31 -18.67
C ASN A 39 -0.45 -3.47 -18.25
N LYS A 40 -1.47 -3.35 -19.12
CA LYS A 40 -2.66 -2.52 -18.86
C LYS A 40 -3.44 -2.90 -17.59
N PHE A 41 -3.35 -4.14 -17.12
CA PHE A 41 -4.18 -4.68 -16.05
C PHE A 41 -3.41 -4.89 -14.75
N PHE A 42 -2.14 -5.30 -14.85
CA PHE A 42 -1.36 -5.67 -13.68
C PHE A 42 0.14 -5.50 -13.89
N SER A 43 0.85 -5.47 -12.77
CA SER A 43 2.31 -5.54 -12.71
C SER A 43 2.76 -6.82 -12.03
N LEU A 44 3.86 -7.41 -12.52
CA LEU A 44 4.46 -8.64 -12.02
C LEU A 44 5.91 -8.39 -11.62
N GLY A 45 6.30 -8.87 -10.45
CA GLY A 45 7.68 -8.80 -9.99
C GLY A 45 7.90 -9.74 -8.82
N PHE A 46 8.92 -9.45 -8.02
CA PHE A 46 9.25 -10.22 -6.82
C PHE A 46 9.20 -9.35 -5.58
N VAL A 47 8.80 -9.93 -4.46
CA VAL A 47 8.87 -9.28 -3.14
C VAL A 47 9.52 -10.25 -2.17
N GLY A 48 10.75 -9.95 -1.73
CA GLY A 48 11.54 -10.87 -0.93
C GLY A 48 11.74 -12.22 -1.63
N GLY A 49 11.87 -12.21 -2.95
CA GLY A 49 11.96 -13.41 -3.79
C GLY A 49 10.63 -14.12 -4.07
N ALA A 50 9.51 -13.66 -3.51
CA ALA A 50 8.19 -14.24 -3.80
C ALA A 50 7.58 -13.63 -5.08
N PRO A 51 7.22 -14.45 -6.09
CA PRO A 51 6.58 -13.93 -7.31
C PRO A 51 5.22 -13.32 -6.96
N THR A 52 5.04 -12.05 -7.31
CA THR A 52 3.96 -11.19 -6.85
C THR A 52 3.31 -10.45 -8.01
N MET A 53 1.99 -10.32 -7.96
CA MET A 53 1.17 -9.57 -8.91
C MET A 53 0.47 -8.42 -8.19
N ILE A 54 0.42 -7.26 -8.81
CA ILE A 54 -0.25 -6.05 -8.30
C ILE A 54 -1.25 -5.56 -9.33
N GLU A 55 -2.49 -5.34 -8.88
CA GLU A 55 -3.58 -4.75 -9.66
C GLU A 55 -4.01 -3.42 -9.02
N TYR A 56 -4.28 -2.42 -9.86
CA TYR A 56 -4.69 -1.08 -9.45
C TYR A 56 -6.20 -0.92 -9.59
N HIS A 57 -6.83 -0.38 -8.55
CA HIS A 57 -8.28 -0.19 -8.51
C HIS A 57 -8.67 1.17 -7.91
N GLY A 58 -8.37 2.24 -8.63
CA GLY A 58 -8.67 3.61 -8.19
C GLY A 58 -7.85 3.98 -6.96
N ASN A 59 -8.39 3.82 -5.75
CA ASN A 59 -7.72 4.20 -4.51
C ASN A 59 -7.15 3.01 -3.70
N TYR A 60 -6.95 1.86 -4.34
CA TYR A 60 -6.32 0.71 -3.67
C TYR A 60 -5.53 -0.19 -4.62
N LEU A 61 -4.55 -0.91 -4.05
CA LEU A 61 -3.81 -2.00 -4.68
C LEU A 61 -4.38 -3.35 -4.21
N SER A 62 -4.60 -4.26 -5.15
CA SER A 62 -4.78 -5.68 -4.89
C SER A 62 -3.47 -6.39 -5.19
N ILE A 63 -2.79 -6.87 -4.16
CA ILE A 63 -1.47 -7.51 -4.27
C ILE A 63 -1.65 -9.00 -3.96
N ARG A 64 -1.15 -9.87 -4.83
CA ARG A 64 -1.31 -11.33 -4.70
C ARG A 64 0.03 -12.03 -4.94
N LYS A 65 0.37 -12.98 -4.08
CA LYS A 65 1.49 -13.90 -4.34
C LYS A 65 1.06 -15.01 -5.31
N LEU A 66 1.91 -15.36 -6.25
CA LEU A 66 1.59 -16.33 -7.32
C LEU A 66 1.98 -17.78 -6.98
N ARG A 67 2.67 -17.99 -5.86
CA ARG A 67 3.01 -19.32 -5.33
C ARG A 67 2.84 -19.39 -3.82
N SER A 68 2.84 -20.61 -3.31
CA SER A 68 2.86 -20.87 -1.86
C SER A 68 4.11 -20.23 -1.25
N TRP A 69 3.86 -19.23 -0.41
CA TRP A 69 4.85 -18.51 0.38
C TRP A 69 4.26 -18.20 1.76
N ILE A 70 5.10 -17.94 2.75
CA ILE A 70 4.65 -17.57 4.09
C ILE A 70 3.96 -16.20 4.00
N THR A 71 2.63 -16.20 4.10
CA THR A 71 1.77 -15.02 3.86
C THR A 71 2.16 -13.83 4.71
N SER A 72 2.40 -14.08 6.00
CA SER A 72 2.74 -13.04 6.96
C SER A 72 4.11 -12.44 6.70
N GLU A 73 5.09 -13.22 6.22
CA GLU A 73 6.42 -12.69 5.89
C GLU A 73 6.37 -11.83 4.65
N TRP A 74 5.75 -12.35 3.58
CA TRP A 74 5.53 -11.62 2.34
C TRP A 74 4.77 -10.31 2.55
N GLY A 75 3.65 -10.35 3.28
CA GLY A 75 2.87 -9.14 3.55
C GLY A 75 3.64 -8.13 4.41
N ARG A 76 4.42 -8.58 5.40
CA ARG A 76 5.23 -7.68 6.25
C ARG A 76 6.33 -7.00 5.46
N GLU A 77 6.91 -7.69 4.49
CA GLU A 77 7.92 -7.10 3.61
C GLU A 77 7.33 -5.96 2.78
N ILE A 78 6.09 -6.11 2.28
CA ILE A 78 5.38 -5.02 1.56
C ILE A 78 5.09 -3.84 2.48
N VAL A 79 4.55 -4.08 3.68
CA VAL A 79 4.26 -3.01 4.66
C VAL A 79 5.53 -2.24 4.99
N LYS A 80 6.61 -2.96 5.32
CA LYS A 80 7.92 -2.37 5.59
C LYS A 80 8.45 -1.57 4.40
N ARG A 81 8.28 -2.10 3.18
CA ARG A 81 8.42 -1.46 1.87
C ARG A 81 7.90 -0.03 1.85
N LEU A 82 6.61 0.05 2.08
CA LEU A 82 5.83 1.27 1.90
C LEU A 82 6.02 2.26 3.05
N THR A 83 6.17 1.76 4.29
CA THR A 83 6.00 2.60 5.48
C THR A 83 7.25 2.67 6.36
N GLY A 84 8.25 1.81 6.12
CA GLY A 84 9.41 1.63 6.99
C GLY A 84 9.10 0.87 8.29
N GLU A 85 7.83 0.53 8.56
CA GLU A 85 7.42 -0.08 9.82
C GLU A 85 7.56 -1.61 9.81
N SER A 86 8.05 -2.15 10.93
CA SER A 86 8.19 -3.59 11.17
C SER A 86 7.17 -4.08 12.20
N LYS A 87 5.91 -4.22 11.77
CA LYS A 87 4.84 -4.78 12.63
C LYS A 87 4.70 -6.28 12.45
N ASN A 88 4.48 -6.99 13.56
CA ASN A 88 4.32 -8.44 13.54
C ASN A 88 2.94 -8.89 13.05
N SER A 89 1.88 -8.12 13.33
CA SER A 89 0.50 -8.39 12.92
C SER A 89 0.02 -7.34 11.93
N ILE A 90 -0.41 -7.78 10.74
CA ILE A 90 -0.87 -6.91 9.65
C ILE A 90 -2.19 -7.38 9.03
N TYR A 91 -2.97 -8.20 9.75
CA TYR A 91 -4.29 -8.68 9.27
C TYR A 91 -5.25 -7.54 9.00
N TYR A 92 -5.26 -6.54 9.88
CA TYR A 92 -5.89 -5.24 9.68
C TYR A 92 -4.95 -4.22 10.31
N TYR A 93 -4.25 -3.43 9.49
CA TYR A 93 -3.24 -2.51 9.97
C TYR A 93 -3.35 -1.15 9.30
N ASP A 94 -3.46 -0.11 10.11
CA ASP A 94 -3.51 1.27 9.66
C ASP A 94 -2.25 2.00 10.09
N THR A 95 -1.66 2.74 9.16
CA THR A 95 -0.50 3.59 9.43
C THR A 95 -0.51 4.83 8.56
N LYS A 96 0.25 5.84 9.01
CA LYS A 96 0.30 7.16 8.39
C LYS A 96 1.72 7.39 7.90
N GLN A 97 1.84 7.85 6.66
CA GLN A 97 3.10 8.36 6.12
C GLN A 97 2.89 9.80 5.68
N TYR A 98 3.85 10.65 6.02
CA TYR A 98 3.91 12.00 5.50
C TYR A 98 4.75 11.98 4.23
N LEU A 99 4.21 12.51 3.12
CA LEU A 99 4.96 12.58 1.85
C LEU A 99 6.11 13.61 1.96
N ASP A 100 6.00 14.58 2.87
CA ASP A 100 7.04 15.53 3.29
C ASP A 100 6.78 15.89 4.76
N GLU A 101 7.83 16.01 5.58
CA GLU A 101 7.76 16.43 7.00
C GLU A 101 7.07 17.80 7.18
N ARG A 102 7.04 18.62 6.12
CA ARG A 102 6.38 19.94 6.10
C ARG A 102 4.89 19.88 5.74
N GLN A 103 4.39 18.74 5.26
CA GLN A 103 2.99 18.61 4.86
C GLN A 103 2.09 18.32 6.05
N ALA A 104 1.00 19.09 6.18
CA ALA A 104 0.00 18.94 7.24
C ALA A 104 -0.94 17.74 7.04
N GLU A 105 -0.97 17.17 5.83
CA GLU A 105 -1.97 16.19 5.41
C GLU A 105 -1.31 14.82 5.16
N PRO A 106 -1.39 13.86 6.11
CA PRO A 106 -0.79 12.56 5.93
C PRO A 106 -1.49 11.71 4.87
N LEU A 107 -0.71 10.90 4.13
CA LEU A 107 -1.18 9.76 3.38
C LEU A 107 -1.42 8.60 4.36
N ILE A 108 -2.64 8.09 4.39
CA ILE A 108 -3.03 6.98 5.26
C ILE A 108 -3.06 5.69 4.45
N TYR A 109 -2.30 4.70 4.91
CA TYR A 109 -2.32 3.34 4.40
C TYR A 109 -3.17 2.46 5.29
N THR A 110 -4.12 1.76 4.68
CA THR A 110 -4.87 0.67 5.33
C THR A 110 -4.53 -0.64 4.65
N PHE A 111 -3.97 -1.56 5.41
CA PHE A 111 -3.56 -2.89 4.99
C PHE A 111 -4.56 -3.93 5.46
N PHE A 112 -5.01 -4.77 4.52
CA PHE A 112 -5.82 -5.95 4.81
C PHE A 112 -5.14 -7.20 4.28
N LEU A 113 -4.58 -8.01 5.18
CA LEU A 113 -3.92 -9.26 4.82
C LEU A 113 -4.90 -10.43 4.95
N SER A 114 -5.04 -11.18 3.86
CA SER A 114 -5.74 -12.47 3.81
C SER A 114 -4.76 -13.59 3.46
N THR A 115 -5.25 -14.80 3.22
CA THR A 115 -4.43 -16.01 3.03
C THR A 115 -3.44 -15.88 1.86
N ASP A 116 -3.86 -15.27 0.75
CA ASP A 116 -3.10 -15.19 -0.51
C ASP A 116 -3.03 -13.77 -1.11
N TYR A 117 -3.77 -12.82 -0.56
CA TYR A 117 -3.77 -11.43 -1.02
C TYR A 117 -3.53 -10.43 0.12
N LEU A 118 -2.97 -9.28 -0.24
CA LEU A 118 -2.85 -8.09 0.56
C LEU A 118 -3.55 -6.95 -0.20
N THR A 119 -4.52 -6.31 0.45
CA THR A 119 -5.11 -5.07 -0.06
C THR A 119 -4.47 -3.88 0.62
N VAL A 120 -4.07 -2.88 -0.16
CA VAL A 120 -3.55 -1.59 0.35
C VAL A 120 -4.47 -0.49 -0.11
N ARG A 121 -5.16 0.20 0.81
CA ARG A 121 -6.00 1.36 0.49
C ARG A 121 -5.31 2.66 0.87
N PHE A 122 -5.55 3.69 0.08
CA PHE A 122 -4.96 5.01 0.24
C PHE A 122 -6.05 6.05 0.52
N HIS A 123 -5.83 6.86 1.54
CA HIS A 123 -6.68 8.00 1.88
C HIS A 123 -5.81 9.22 2.16
N TYR A 124 -6.28 10.39 1.73
CA TYR A 124 -5.69 11.68 2.13
C TYR A 124 -6.47 12.26 3.30
N ASN A 125 -5.74 12.85 4.25
CA ASN A 125 -6.35 13.74 5.23
C ASN A 125 -6.47 15.16 4.67
N VAL A 126 -7.35 15.35 3.68
CA VAL A 126 -7.73 16.68 3.23
C VAL A 126 -8.86 17.15 4.15
N LYS A 127 -8.72 18.33 4.76
CA LYS A 127 -9.92 19.02 5.26
C LYS A 127 -10.80 19.29 4.05
N VAL A 128 -12.00 18.71 4.00
CA VAL A 128 -13.00 19.17 3.04
C VAL A 128 -13.25 20.62 3.39
N ASP A 129 -12.93 21.56 2.49
CA ASP A 129 -13.37 22.94 2.66
C ASP A 129 -14.91 22.88 2.78
N GLU A 130 -15.42 23.19 3.96
CA GLU A 130 -16.85 23.36 4.18
C GLU A 130 -17.25 24.64 3.43
N ASP A 131 -17.91 24.49 2.28
CA ASP A 131 -18.65 25.57 1.62
C ASP A 131 -19.78 26.13 2.53
#